data_AF-A0A964JQ47-F1
#
_entry.id   AF-A0A964JQ47-F1
#
_cell.length_a   1.000
_cell.length_b   1.000
_cell.length_c   1.000
_cell.angle_alpha   90.00
_cell.angle_beta   90.00
_cell.angle_gamma   90.00
#
_symmetry.space_group_name_H-M   'P 1'
#
loop_
_entity.id
_entity.type
_entity.pdbx_description
1 polymer ?
#
loop_
_entity_poly.entity_id
_entity_poly.type
_entity_poly.pdbx_seq_one_letter_code
_entity_poly.pdbx_strand_id
1 'polypeptide(L)'
;MSFVTPVREDAVFALTFAPGAAKATRYHVPRAETPVDLFLDGNEGATPDDDLFEALRISGVETVRRYPDATALEAKLAARFGVDPTQVIVTAGGDETIDRACRALLCDGRELILPEPTFEMIARYAALAQGTLVSVEWRGGPFPVEAVLARVGPSTALIAIVTPNNPTGAVATLDDVRRVAMAAPHALVLLDHAYVEFSDADFTQAALEWPNVLVVRTVSKAWGLAGLRIGCGVGHPELIRQLRACGGPYPVSGPSLVLAAAALESGERAVAAFVSTIREERTRLETLMSDLGADPEPSHANFVFGRFKDALWIRDGLAGLGIAVRAFPGRPSLDGCVRITCPGDEAAFRRLTHALHATCAPEAILFDVDGVLVDVSLSYRAAIVETCRHFGVELDADEIAAAKAQGNANNDWVLTHRLIDRHGVKIDFELVKQTFEAAYQGDGDRPGLWIHETLRLPRATLQRLADRYPLALVTGRPRADLERLLDLFDLRPLFPVTVCMEDASLKPDPAPVRLALARLGVTRAWMLGDTPDDQRAARSAGVVPIGVLAPSEVHREPLIRAGASRVLVSPESLEALLP
;
A
#
# COMPACT_ATOMS: atom_id res chain seq x y z
N MET A 1 -42.62 -32.80 -7.49
CA MET A 1 -42.77 -31.37 -7.19
C MET A 1 -42.32 -31.12 -5.76
N SER A 2 -41.08 -30.66 -5.58
CA SER A 2 -40.58 -30.21 -4.28
C SER A 2 -40.64 -28.69 -4.27
N PHE A 3 -41.53 -28.13 -3.46
CA PHE A 3 -41.65 -26.69 -3.24
C PHE A 3 -40.53 -26.25 -2.29
N VAL A 4 -39.43 -25.75 -2.83
CA VAL A 4 -38.55 -24.86 -2.07
C VAL A 4 -39.05 -23.45 -2.36
N THR A 5 -39.86 -22.91 -1.46
CA THR A 5 -40.23 -21.49 -1.50
C THR A 5 -38.94 -20.68 -1.32
N PRO A 6 -38.57 -19.80 -2.25
CA PRO A 6 -37.42 -18.93 -2.02
C PRO A 6 -37.75 -18.00 -0.85
N VAL A 7 -36.91 -18.02 0.18
CA VAL A 7 -36.97 -17.03 1.26
C VAL A 7 -36.81 -15.66 0.59
N ARG A 8 -37.82 -14.78 0.73
CA ARG A 8 -37.76 -13.41 0.21
C ARG A 8 -36.49 -12.73 0.73
N GLU A 9 -35.70 -12.15 -0.18
CA GLU A 9 -34.51 -11.34 0.18
C GLU A 9 -34.86 -10.20 1.15
N ASP A 10 -36.12 -9.75 1.14
CA ASP A 10 -36.68 -8.72 2.01
C ASP A 10 -36.71 -9.12 3.52
N ALA A 11 -36.51 -10.39 3.86
CA ALA A 11 -36.63 -10.91 5.23
C ALA A 11 -35.32 -10.88 6.04
N VAL A 12 -34.19 -10.43 5.48
CA VAL A 12 -32.86 -10.53 6.12
C VAL A 12 -32.63 -9.50 7.25
N PHE A 13 -33.43 -8.44 7.39
CA PHE A 13 -33.09 -7.30 8.26
C PHE A 13 -34.10 -6.98 9.39
N ALA A 14 -34.61 -8.00 10.10
CA ALA A 14 -35.33 -7.78 11.37
C ALA A 14 -34.41 -7.89 12.62
N LEU A 15 -33.10 -8.09 12.43
CA LEU A 15 -32.15 -8.19 13.53
C LEU A 15 -31.80 -6.79 14.06
N THR A 16 -31.99 -6.58 15.36
CA THR A 16 -31.45 -5.40 16.06
C THR A 16 -30.08 -5.76 16.61
N PHE A 17 -29.03 -5.20 16.01
CA PHE A 17 -27.66 -5.38 16.49
C PHE A 17 -27.41 -4.55 17.75
N ALA A 18 -26.51 -5.03 18.62
CA ALA A 18 -26.01 -4.22 19.73
C ALA A 18 -25.45 -2.88 19.21
N PRO A 19 -25.64 -1.76 19.94
CA PRO A 19 -25.24 -0.43 19.45
C PRO A 19 -23.79 -0.33 18.97
N GLY A 20 -22.86 -0.99 19.67
CA GLY A 20 -21.45 -1.06 19.28
C GLY A 20 -21.23 -1.77 17.94
N ALA A 21 -21.92 -2.90 17.71
CA ALA A 21 -21.83 -3.65 16.46
C ALA A 21 -22.50 -2.92 15.29
N ALA A 22 -23.62 -2.23 15.54
CA ALA A 22 -24.34 -1.46 14.52
C ALA A 22 -23.52 -0.27 13.98
N LYS A 23 -22.65 0.32 14.81
CA LYS A 23 -21.75 1.43 14.44
C LYS A 23 -20.40 0.96 13.89
N ALA A 24 -20.01 -0.29 14.15
CA ALA A 24 -18.70 -0.79 13.77
C ALA A 24 -18.61 -1.02 12.26
N THR A 25 -17.61 -0.41 11.63
CA THR A 25 -17.25 -0.72 10.24
C THR A 25 -16.30 -1.92 10.19
N ARG A 26 -16.27 -2.59 9.04
CA ARG A 26 -15.26 -3.62 8.77
C ARG A 26 -13.88 -3.00 8.84
N TYR A 27 -12.99 -3.58 9.64
CA TYR A 27 -11.58 -3.21 9.59
C TYR A 27 -11.04 -3.58 8.19
N HIS A 28 -10.55 -2.56 7.50
CA HIS A 28 -9.94 -2.71 6.19
C HIS A 28 -8.69 -1.86 6.16
N VAL A 29 -7.60 -2.44 5.68
CA VAL A 29 -6.34 -1.76 5.43
C VAL A 29 -6.44 -1.18 4.02
N PRO A 30 -6.57 0.14 3.81
CA PRO A 30 -6.57 0.70 2.47
C PRO A 30 -5.22 0.39 1.82
N ARG A 31 -5.25 -0.44 0.77
CA ARG A 31 -4.07 -0.80 -0.02
C ARG A 31 -4.14 -0.13 -1.39
N ALA A 32 -2.97 0.08 -1.99
CA ALA A 32 -2.93 0.40 -3.40
C ALA A 32 -3.51 -0.77 -4.21
N GLU A 33 -4.21 -0.46 -5.29
CA GLU A 33 -4.76 -1.46 -6.21
C GLU A 33 -3.69 -2.06 -7.13
N THR A 34 -2.59 -1.32 -7.29
CA THR A 34 -1.42 -1.67 -8.10
C THR A 34 -0.67 -2.87 -7.52
N PRO A 35 -0.16 -3.82 -8.34
CA PRO A 35 0.58 -4.98 -7.84
C PRO A 35 1.84 -4.60 -7.05
N VAL A 36 2.07 -5.24 -5.91
CA VAL A 36 3.22 -5.00 -5.02
C VAL A 36 3.90 -6.32 -4.66
N ASP A 37 5.19 -6.28 -4.39
CA ASP A 37 6.01 -7.43 -3.98
C ASP A 37 6.91 -7.15 -2.77
N LEU A 38 7.11 -5.87 -2.40
CA LEU A 38 7.75 -5.45 -1.16
C LEU A 38 6.71 -4.80 -0.25
N PHE A 39 6.37 -5.46 0.85
CA PHE A 39 5.33 -5.02 1.78
C PHE A 39 5.95 -4.28 2.97
N LEU A 40 5.75 -2.96 3.02
CA LEU A 40 6.19 -2.08 4.11
C LEU A 40 4.98 -1.34 4.74
N ASP A 41 3.78 -1.94 4.65
CA ASP A 41 2.51 -1.41 5.16
C ASP A 41 2.02 -2.11 6.45
N GLY A 42 2.53 -3.30 6.76
CA GLY A 42 2.07 -4.15 7.87
C GLY A 42 2.90 -4.10 9.15
N ASN A 43 4.06 -3.43 9.13
CA ASN A 43 5.06 -3.47 10.21
C ASN A 43 5.45 -4.91 10.57
N GLU A 44 5.54 -5.83 9.60
CA GLU A 44 6.08 -7.17 9.83
C GLU A 44 7.57 -7.13 10.20
N GLY A 45 8.05 -8.21 10.82
CA GLY A 45 9.48 -8.41 11.10
C GLY A 45 10.18 -9.23 10.03
N ALA A 46 11.45 -9.55 10.27
CA ALA A 46 12.22 -10.43 9.40
C ALA A 46 11.56 -11.80 9.22
N THR A 47 11.70 -12.37 8.03
CA THR A 47 11.29 -13.75 7.74
C THR A 47 12.11 -14.70 8.62
N PRO A 48 11.46 -15.61 9.38
CA PRO A 48 12.19 -16.63 10.15
C PRO A 48 12.79 -17.69 9.22
N ASP A 49 13.86 -18.35 9.69
CA ASP A 49 14.50 -19.46 8.97
C ASP A 49 13.59 -20.69 8.89
N ASP A 50 13.72 -21.46 7.80
CA ASP A 50 12.93 -22.69 7.57
C ASP A 50 13.14 -23.76 8.66
N ASP A 51 14.27 -23.72 9.37
CA ASP A 51 14.57 -24.60 10.51
C ASP A 51 13.51 -24.48 11.63
N LEU A 52 12.76 -23.38 11.68
CA LEU A 52 11.64 -23.22 12.60
C LEU A 52 10.58 -24.33 12.42
N PHE A 53 10.40 -24.85 11.21
CA PHE A 53 9.46 -25.94 10.93
C PHE A 53 9.89 -27.30 11.51
N GLU A 54 11.16 -27.45 11.88
CA GLU A 54 11.65 -28.66 12.55
C GLU A 54 10.92 -28.92 13.87
N ALA A 55 10.53 -27.86 14.58
CA ALA A 55 9.76 -27.97 15.81
C ALA A 55 8.39 -28.66 15.58
N LEU A 56 7.74 -28.39 14.45
CA LEU A 56 6.50 -29.10 14.08
C LEU A 56 6.77 -30.54 13.68
N ARG A 57 7.87 -30.80 12.97
CA ARG A 57 8.26 -32.16 12.59
C ARG A 57 8.49 -33.04 13.81
N ILE A 58 9.16 -32.50 14.84
CA ILE A 58 9.42 -33.17 16.12
C ILE A 58 8.11 -33.39 16.90
N SER A 59 7.23 -32.37 16.95
CA SER A 59 5.97 -32.44 17.70
C SER A 59 4.94 -33.38 17.07
N GLY A 60 5.05 -33.64 15.77
CA GLY A 60 4.23 -34.60 15.04
C GLY A 60 2.76 -34.19 14.86
N VAL A 61 2.02 -35.04 14.13
CA VAL A 61 0.64 -34.77 13.67
C VAL A 61 -0.39 -34.63 14.81
N GLU A 62 -0.10 -35.13 16.01
CA GLU A 62 -0.99 -35.01 17.16
C GLU A 62 -1.22 -33.56 17.59
N THR A 63 -0.26 -32.68 17.33
CA THR A 63 -0.35 -31.23 17.57
C THR A 63 -1.47 -30.57 16.74
N VAL A 64 -1.82 -31.17 15.60
CA VAL A 64 -2.94 -30.74 14.75
C VAL A 64 -4.24 -31.40 15.19
N ARG A 65 -4.20 -32.66 15.64
CA ARG A 65 -5.39 -33.45 15.99
C ARG A 65 -6.02 -33.05 17.33
N ARG A 66 -5.21 -32.66 18.32
CA ARG A 66 -5.68 -32.38 19.70
C ARG A 66 -5.97 -30.91 19.92
N TYR A 67 -6.85 -30.62 20.88
CA TYR A 67 -7.00 -29.24 21.36
C TYR A 67 -5.69 -28.72 21.95
N PRO A 68 -5.36 -27.44 21.72
CA PRO A 68 -4.10 -26.85 22.12
C PRO A 68 -4.03 -26.61 23.63
N ASP A 69 -2.80 -26.64 24.17
CA ASP A 69 -2.48 -26.29 25.55
C ASP A 69 -1.37 -25.24 25.55
N ALA A 70 -1.69 -24.03 26.02
CA ALA A 70 -0.76 -22.90 26.06
C ALA A 70 0.14 -22.88 27.30
N THR A 71 -0.08 -23.76 28.28
CA THR A 71 0.58 -23.73 29.60
C THR A 71 2.11 -23.69 29.50
N ALA A 72 2.70 -24.49 28.61
CA ALA A 72 4.15 -24.51 28.42
C ALA A 72 4.70 -23.18 27.86
N LEU A 73 3.96 -22.54 26.94
CA LEU A 73 4.35 -21.24 26.38
C LEU A 73 4.15 -20.12 27.41
N GLU A 74 3.05 -20.16 28.17
CA GLU A 74 2.81 -19.23 29.28
C GLU A 74 3.92 -19.29 30.33
N ALA A 75 4.37 -20.50 30.71
CA ALA A 75 5.49 -20.67 31.63
C ALA A 75 6.81 -20.12 31.08
N LYS A 76 7.11 -20.33 29.78
CA LYS A 76 8.29 -19.76 29.12
C LYS A 76 8.25 -18.22 29.10
N LEU A 77 7.09 -17.64 28.78
CA LEU A 77 6.88 -16.19 28.80
C LEU A 77 6.98 -15.63 30.23
N ALA A 78 6.40 -16.30 31.21
CA ALA A 78 6.48 -15.90 32.62
C ALA A 78 7.93 -15.88 33.12
N ALA A 79 8.71 -16.91 32.80
CA ALA A 79 10.13 -16.96 33.09
C ALA A 79 10.90 -15.81 32.41
N ARG A 80 10.57 -15.51 31.14
CA ARG A 80 11.16 -14.37 30.40
C ARG A 80 10.89 -13.02 31.08
N PHE A 81 9.68 -12.82 31.60
CA PHE A 81 9.28 -11.55 32.23
C PHE A 81 9.57 -11.52 33.74
N GLY A 82 10.08 -12.61 34.33
CA GLY A 82 10.37 -12.68 35.76
C GLY A 82 9.11 -12.67 36.64
N VAL A 83 8.00 -13.24 36.17
CA VAL A 83 6.71 -13.27 36.88
C VAL A 83 6.20 -14.70 37.10
N ASP A 84 5.17 -14.86 37.93
CA ASP A 84 4.48 -16.13 38.09
C ASP A 84 3.65 -16.48 36.83
N PRO A 85 3.56 -17.75 36.40
CA PRO A 85 2.74 -18.14 35.25
C PRO A 85 1.26 -17.71 35.33
N THR A 86 0.70 -17.56 36.53
CA THR A 86 -0.67 -17.05 36.73
C THR A 86 -0.84 -15.59 36.31
N GLN A 87 0.25 -14.86 36.13
CA GLN A 87 0.30 -13.48 35.64
C GLN A 87 0.33 -13.38 34.11
N VAL A 88 0.36 -14.50 33.39
CA VAL A 88 0.45 -14.52 31.93
C VAL A 88 -0.78 -15.19 31.33
N ILE A 89 -1.26 -14.66 30.21
CA ILE A 89 -2.23 -15.31 29.34
C ILE A 89 -1.74 -15.23 27.88
N VAL A 90 -1.70 -16.37 27.19
CA VAL A 90 -1.46 -16.39 25.74
C VAL A 90 -2.76 -16.12 24.99
N THR A 91 -2.69 -15.26 23.98
CA THR A 91 -3.85 -14.82 23.18
C THR A 91 -3.55 -14.79 21.69
N ALA A 92 -4.59 -14.70 20.86
CA ALA A 92 -4.57 -14.59 19.41
C ALA A 92 -4.01 -13.24 18.94
N GLY A 93 -2.70 -13.05 19.13
CA GLY A 93 -2.05 -11.74 19.01
C GLY A 93 -2.36 -10.83 20.21
N GLY A 94 -1.78 -9.62 20.20
CA GLY A 94 -2.08 -8.60 21.21
C GLY A 94 -3.53 -8.09 21.14
N ASP A 95 -4.11 -8.09 19.93
CA ASP A 95 -5.49 -7.72 19.65
C ASP A 95 -6.51 -8.37 20.59
N GLU A 96 -6.39 -9.69 20.81
CA GLU A 96 -7.33 -10.40 21.68
C GLU A 96 -7.12 -10.06 23.17
N THR A 97 -5.88 -9.78 23.61
CA THR A 97 -5.67 -9.27 24.98
C THR A 97 -6.40 -7.93 25.18
N ILE A 98 -6.30 -7.04 24.20
CA ILE A 98 -6.98 -5.74 24.22
C ILE A 98 -8.52 -5.91 24.18
N ASP A 99 -9.04 -6.77 23.30
CA ASP A 99 -10.47 -7.08 23.22
C ASP A 99 -11.01 -7.63 24.55
N ARG A 100 -10.31 -8.60 25.15
CA ARG A 100 -10.68 -9.18 26.45
C ARG A 100 -10.67 -8.12 27.55
N ALA A 101 -9.69 -7.21 27.57
CA ALA A 101 -9.62 -6.12 28.54
C ALA A 101 -10.80 -5.14 28.36
N CYS A 102 -11.14 -4.78 27.12
CA CYS A 102 -12.29 -3.94 26.82
C CYS A 102 -13.59 -4.61 27.29
N ARG A 103 -13.82 -5.88 26.97
CA ARG A 103 -15.02 -6.63 27.39
C ARG A 103 -15.14 -6.80 28.90
N ALA A 104 -14.02 -6.92 29.60
CA ALA A 104 -14.01 -7.11 31.05
C ALA A 104 -14.37 -5.82 31.82
N LEU A 105 -14.09 -4.65 31.26
CA LEU A 105 -14.09 -3.38 32.00
C LEU A 105 -15.01 -2.30 31.43
N LEU A 106 -15.35 -2.38 30.14
CA LEU A 106 -16.19 -1.42 29.46
C LEU A 106 -17.60 -1.95 29.28
N CYS A 107 -18.54 -1.03 29.44
CA CYS A 107 -19.95 -1.14 29.15
C CYS A 107 -20.50 0.29 29.05
N ASP A 108 -21.82 0.42 28.86
CA ASP A 108 -22.47 1.72 28.86
C ASP A 108 -22.16 2.50 30.16
N GLY A 109 -21.79 3.78 30.02
CA GLY A 109 -21.36 4.64 31.13
C GLY A 109 -19.92 4.44 31.65
N ARG A 110 -19.15 3.49 31.09
CA ARG A 110 -17.72 3.31 31.40
C ARG A 110 -16.84 3.90 30.31
N GLU A 111 -15.74 4.52 30.71
CA GLU A 111 -14.89 5.32 29.81
C GLU A 111 -13.53 4.67 29.55
N LEU A 112 -13.10 4.77 28.29
CA LEU A 112 -11.73 4.56 27.83
C LEU A 112 -11.08 5.91 27.57
N ILE A 113 -9.98 6.23 28.25
CA ILE A 113 -9.11 7.36 27.88
C ILE A 113 -8.05 6.88 26.87
N LEU A 114 -7.99 7.51 25.70
CA LEU A 114 -7.11 7.12 24.60
C LEU A 114 -6.36 8.32 24.02
N PRO A 115 -5.02 8.37 24.14
CA PRO A 115 -4.19 9.26 23.35
C PRO A 115 -4.24 8.91 21.85
N GLU A 116 -4.54 9.88 20.99
CA GLU A 116 -4.73 9.72 19.55
C GLU A 116 -3.92 10.72 18.72
N PRO A 117 -3.44 10.36 17.52
CA PRO A 117 -3.68 9.10 16.81
C PRO A 117 -2.89 7.92 17.39
N THR A 118 -3.53 6.74 17.45
CA THR A 118 -2.92 5.50 17.93
C THR A 118 -3.51 4.27 17.22
N PHE A 119 -3.25 3.07 17.74
CA PHE A 119 -3.67 1.81 17.18
C PHE A 119 -5.20 1.70 17.18
N GLU A 120 -5.77 1.81 15.97
CA GLU A 120 -7.21 1.95 15.71
C GLU A 120 -8.10 0.83 16.28
N MET A 121 -7.52 -0.34 16.56
CA MET A 121 -8.26 -1.47 17.10
C MET A 121 -8.71 -1.22 18.55
N ILE A 122 -7.99 -0.43 19.34
CA ILE A 122 -8.36 -0.12 20.73
C ILE A 122 -9.71 0.59 20.78
N ALA A 123 -9.87 1.66 19.99
CA ALA A 123 -11.14 2.39 19.89
C ALA A 123 -12.27 1.49 19.34
N ARG A 124 -11.94 0.58 18.41
CA ARG A 124 -12.90 -0.39 17.86
C ARG A 124 -13.40 -1.38 18.92
N TYR A 125 -12.50 -1.94 19.73
CA TYR A 125 -12.87 -2.87 20.81
C TYR A 125 -13.67 -2.16 21.91
N ALA A 126 -13.31 -0.92 22.26
CA ALA A 126 -14.09 -0.11 23.18
C ALA A 126 -15.51 0.13 22.68
N ALA A 127 -15.67 0.50 21.39
CA ALA A 127 -16.98 0.68 20.78
C ALA A 127 -17.82 -0.61 20.76
N LEU A 128 -17.20 -1.76 20.45
CA LEU A 128 -17.88 -3.07 20.50
C LEU A 128 -18.33 -3.44 21.91
N ALA A 129 -17.55 -3.07 22.93
CA ALA A 129 -17.89 -3.21 24.33
C ALA A 129 -18.84 -2.10 24.85
N GLN A 130 -19.29 -1.17 23.99
CA GLN A 130 -20.15 -0.03 24.34
C GLN A 130 -19.53 0.95 25.34
N GLY A 131 -18.20 0.96 25.46
CA GLY A 131 -17.48 1.97 26.23
C GLY A 131 -17.49 3.34 25.55
N THR A 132 -17.45 4.39 26.35
CA THR A 132 -17.33 5.77 25.87
C THR A 132 -15.85 6.10 25.65
N LEU A 133 -15.49 6.54 24.44
CA LEU A 133 -14.14 6.96 24.10
C LEU A 133 -13.90 8.41 24.52
N VAL A 134 -12.85 8.64 25.32
CA VAL A 134 -12.37 9.96 25.76
C VAL A 134 -10.99 10.19 25.14
N SER A 135 -10.97 10.86 23.99
CA SER A 135 -9.74 11.11 23.24
C SER A 135 -8.88 12.22 23.84
N VAL A 136 -7.57 12.04 23.81
CA VAL A 136 -6.52 13.02 24.15
C VAL A 136 -5.58 13.14 22.97
N GLU A 137 -5.19 14.34 22.56
CA GLU A 137 -4.31 14.50 21.39
C GLU A 137 -2.85 14.14 21.73
N TRP A 138 -2.22 13.28 20.92
CA TRP A 138 -0.81 12.90 20.98
C TRP A 138 -0.27 12.54 19.59
N ARG A 139 0.18 13.55 18.85
CA ARG A 139 0.69 13.38 17.48
C ARG A 139 2.17 13.05 17.39
N GLY A 140 2.91 13.34 18.45
CA GLY A 140 4.37 13.24 18.53
C GLY A 140 4.86 13.83 19.84
N GLY A 141 6.18 13.84 20.04
CA GLY A 141 6.81 14.36 21.24
C GLY A 141 6.51 13.57 22.53
N PRO A 142 6.78 14.18 23.71
CA PRO A 142 6.57 13.53 25.00
C PRO A 142 5.12 13.11 25.22
N PHE A 143 4.91 12.03 25.96
CA PHE A 143 3.58 11.54 26.31
C PHE A 143 2.79 12.63 27.09
N PRO A 144 1.51 12.91 26.73
CA PRO A 144 0.75 14.02 27.29
C PRO A 144 0.10 13.65 28.62
N VAL A 145 0.92 13.26 29.61
CA VAL A 145 0.46 12.73 30.90
C VAL A 145 -0.50 13.68 31.61
N GLU A 146 -0.26 15.00 31.63
CA GLU A 146 -1.17 15.94 32.29
C GLU A 146 -2.56 15.98 31.64
N ALA A 147 -2.61 15.91 30.31
CA ALA A 147 -3.87 15.93 29.58
C ALA A 147 -4.64 14.62 29.78
N VAL A 148 -3.95 13.49 29.90
CA VAL A 148 -4.55 12.19 30.28
C VAL A 148 -5.10 12.25 31.70
N LEU A 149 -4.30 12.71 32.67
CA LEU A 149 -4.70 12.81 34.07
C LEU A 149 -5.90 13.74 34.27
N ALA A 150 -5.97 14.85 33.53
CA ALA A 150 -7.10 15.78 33.57
C ALA A 150 -8.44 15.16 33.09
N ARG A 151 -8.40 14.03 32.39
CA ARG A 151 -9.59 13.30 31.93
C ARG A 151 -10.00 12.15 32.86
N VAL A 152 -9.18 11.82 33.87
CA VAL A 152 -9.49 10.75 34.82
C VAL A 152 -10.67 11.17 35.71
N GLY A 153 -11.67 10.31 35.76
CA GLY A 153 -12.86 10.49 36.58
C GLY A 153 -13.43 9.17 37.12
N PRO A 154 -14.56 9.22 37.84
CA PRO A 154 -15.19 8.02 38.44
C PRO A 154 -15.62 6.96 37.40
N SER A 155 -15.97 7.39 36.18
CA SER A 155 -16.39 6.52 35.09
C SER A 155 -15.22 5.90 34.31
N THR A 156 -13.99 6.40 34.51
CA THR A 156 -12.79 5.88 33.86
C THR A 156 -12.58 4.42 34.28
N ALA A 157 -12.57 3.53 33.28
CA ALA A 157 -12.41 2.10 33.46
C ALA A 157 -11.10 1.59 32.87
N LEU A 158 -10.66 2.21 31.78
CA LEU A 158 -9.46 1.83 31.05
C LEU A 158 -8.74 3.07 30.55
N ILE A 159 -7.42 3.08 30.65
CA ILE A 159 -6.53 4.12 30.12
C ILE A 159 -5.48 3.39 29.27
N ALA A 160 -5.46 3.66 27.98
CA ALA A 160 -4.53 2.99 27.07
C ALA A 160 -3.27 3.83 26.84
N ILE A 161 -2.11 3.18 26.91
CA ILE A 161 -0.79 3.73 26.61
C ILE A 161 -0.13 2.78 25.62
N VAL A 162 0.00 3.21 24.36
CA VAL A 162 0.71 2.44 23.33
C VAL A 162 2.11 3.04 23.19
N THR A 163 3.14 2.26 23.51
CA THR A 163 4.53 2.74 23.51
C THR A 163 5.51 1.63 23.14
N PRO A 164 6.31 1.79 22.07
CA PRO A 164 6.21 2.82 21.04
C PRO A 164 4.84 2.88 20.35
N ASN A 165 4.33 4.10 20.13
CA ASN A 165 3.01 4.35 19.59
C ASN A 165 2.92 3.98 18.11
N ASN A 166 1.79 3.44 17.67
CA ASN A 166 1.48 3.20 16.26
C ASN A 166 0.29 4.08 15.88
N PRO A 167 0.42 5.07 14.97
CA PRO A 167 1.43 5.09 13.91
C PRO A 167 2.64 5.99 14.13
N THR A 168 2.73 6.75 15.21
CA THR A 168 3.69 7.88 15.28
C THR A 168 5.12 7.49 15.65
N GLY A 169 5.32 6.35 16.32
CA GLY A 169 6.62 5.92 16.84
C GLY A 169 7.01 6.56 18.18
N ALA A 170 6.22 7.52 18.68
CA ALA A 170 6.46 8.22 19.94
C ALA A 170 6.39 7.29 21.16
N VAL A 171 7.08 7.65 22.24
CA VAL A 171 7.19 6.82 23.44
C VAL A 171 6.65 7.51 24.69
N ALA A 172 6.07 6.70 25.58
CA ALA A 172 5.83 7.05 26.97
C ALA A 172 6.96 6.50 27.85
N THR A 173 7.27 7.20 28.94
CA THR A 173 8.26 6.77 29.91
C THR A 173 7.64 5.90 30.99
N LEU A 174 8.48 5.17 31.75
CA LEU A 174 8.02 4.46 32.95
C LEU A 174 7.39 5.41 33.99
N ASP A 175 7.87 6.66 34.09
CA ASP A 175 7.28 7.63 35.01
C ASP A 175 5.87 8.04 34.58
N ASP A 176 5.63 8.20 33.27
CA ASP A 176 4.29 8.47 32.76
C ASP A 176 3.31 7.34 33.15
N VAL A 177 3.73 6.08 32.95
CA VAL A 177 2.93 4.90 33.33
C VAL A 177 2.67 4.90 34.83
N ARG A 178 3.71 5.13 35.65
CA ARG A 178 3.58 5.23 37.12
C ARG A 178 2.56 6.29 37.52
N ARG A 179 2.65 7.49 36.95
CA ARG A 179 1.79 8.62 37.27
C ARG A 179 0.33 8.32 36.95
N VAL A 180 0.07 7.73 35.79
CA VAL A 180 -1.29 7.30 35.38
C VAL A 180 -1.81 6.19 36.30
N ALA A 181 -1.01 5.15 36.54
CA ALA A 181 -1.39 4.02 37.39
C ALA A 181 -1.75 4.45 38.82
N MET A 182 -0.96 5.36 39.40
CA MET A 182 -1.17 5.88 40.75
C MET A 182 -2.36 6.84 40.85
N ALA A 183 -2.65 7.62 39.81
CA ALA A 183 -3.76 8.57 39.80
C ALA A 183 -5.13 7.89 39.55
N ALA A 184 -5.13 6.74 38.89
CA ALA A 184 -6.34 5.99 38.55
C ALA A 184 -6.28 4.53 39.05
N PRO A 185 -6.13 4.28 40.36
CA PRO A 185 -6.01 2.92 40.90
C PRO A 185 -7.28 2.07 40.68
N HIS A 186 -8.43 2.71 40.37
CA HIS A 186 -9.70 2.07 40.04
C HIS A 186 -9.87 1.73 38.55
N ALA A 187 -8.96 2.19 37.70
CA ALA A 187 -8.97 1.95 36.26
C ALA A 187 -7.78 1.08 35.84
N LEU A 188 -7.98 0.28 34.80
CA LEU A 188 -6.90 -0.48 34.19
C LEU A 188 -6.04 0.42 33.32
N VAL A 189 -4.72 0.40 33.53
CA VAL A 189 -3.74 0.93 32.59
C VAL A 189 -3.35 -0.18 31.63
N LEU A 190 -3.84 -0.08 30.39
CA LEU A 190 -3.47 -0.98 29.30
C LEU A 190 -2.21 -0.45 28.64
N LEU A 191 -1.08 -1.11 28.88
CA LEU A 191 0.22 -0.78 28.32
C LEU A 191 0.52 -1.69 27.11
N ASP A 192 0.39 -1.16 25.90
CA ASP A 192 0.70 -1.89 24.68
C ASP A 192 2.17 -1.73 24.30
N HIS A 193 2.94 -2.82 24.49
CA HIS A 193 4.35 -2.97 24.20
C HIS A 193 4.58 -3.85 22.96
N ALA A 194 3.74 -3.72 21.93
CA ALA A 194 3.89 -4.47 20.68
C ALA A 194 5.21 -4.19 19.91
N TYR A 195 5.82 -3.02 20.11
CA TYR A 195 7.05 -2.59 19.43
C TYR A 195 8.25 -2.38 20.38
N VAL A 196 8.14 -2.79 21.66
CA VAL A 196 9.14 -2.44 22.68
C VAL A 196 10.53 -3.02 22.40
N GLU A 197 10.65 -4.12 21.65
CA GLU A 197 11.94 -4.67 21.23
C GLU A 197 12.80 -3.66 20.44
N PHE A 198 12.17 -2.72 19.73
CA PHE A 198 12.86 -1.68 18.96
C PHE A 198 13.18 -0.43 19.80
N SER A 199 12.51 -0.27 20.94
CA SER A 199 12.66 0.85 21.88
C SER A 199 14.02 0.81 22.58
N ASP A 200 14.51 1.97 23.03
CA ASP A 200 15.76 2.06 23.81
C ASP A 200 15.62 1.52 25.23
N ALA A 201 14.38 1.44 25.74
CA ALA A 201 14.07 0.87 27.04
C ALA A 201 12.86 -0.06 26.96
N ASP A 202 13.01 -1.27 27.51
CA ASP A 202 11.91 -2.17 27.85
C ASP A 202 11.70 -2.12 29.37
N PHE A 203 10.62 -1.46 29.79
CA PHE A 203 10.23 -1.34 31.19
C PHE A 203 9.05 -2.24 31.55
N THR A 204 8.80 -3.31 30.77
CA THR A 204 7.70 -4.27 31.00
C THR A 204 7.68 -4.78 32.44
N GLN A 205 8.82 -5.24 32.96
CA GLN A 205 8.88 -5.81 34.32
C GLN A 205 8.59 -4.75 35.40
N ALA A 206 9.15 -3.54 35.25
CA ALA A 206 8.92 -2.45 36.19
C ALA A 206 7.46 -1.96 36.18
N ALA A 207 6.81 -1.96 35.01
CA ALA A 207 5.40 -1.59 34.89
C ALA A 207 4.45 -2.53 35.65
N LEU A 208 4.87 -3.79 35.85
CA LEU A 208 4.09 -4.80 36.55
C LEU A 208 4.12 -4.66 38.08
N GLU A 209 4.88 -3.69 38.62
CA GLU A 209 4.83 -3.35 40.06
C GLU A 209 3.47 -2.75 40.45
N TRP A 210 2.73 -2.16 39.51
CA TRP A 210 1.40 -1.62 39.75
C TRP A 210 0.31 -2.65 39.41
N PRO A 211 -0.57 -3.02 40.36
CA PRO A 211 -1.53 -4.11 40.17
C PRO A 211 -2.63 -3.81 39.14
N ASN A 212 -2.83 -2.54 38.80
CA ASN A 212 -3.77 -2.09 37.77
C ASN A 212 -3.13 -1.90 36.39
N VAL A 213 -1.89 -2.36 36.16
CA VAL A 213 -1.26 -2.36 34.84
C VAL A 213 -1.41 -3.73 34.17
N LEU A 214 -1.80 -3.72 32.91
CA LEU A 214 -1.78 -4.87 32.00
C LEU A 214 -0.85 -4.56 30.84
N VAL A 215 0.22 -5.33 30.70
CA VAL A 215 1.15 -5.21 29.57
C VAL A 215 0.75 -6.16 28.46
N VAL A 216 0.66 -5.66 27.23
CA VAL A 216 0.44 -6.45 26.02
C VAL A 216 1.78 -6.64 25.29
N ARG A 217 2.12 -7.89 24.95
CA ARG A 217 3.31 -8.23 24.15
C ARG A 217 2.93 -9.08 22.95
N THR A 218 3.80 -9.15 21.94
CA THR A 218 3.57 -9.97 20.74
C THR A 218 4.86 -10.47 20.12
N VAL A 219 4.78 -11.61 19.43
CA VAL A 219 5.84 -12.10 18.54
C VAL A 219 5.60 -11.69 17.07
N SER A 220 4.63 -10.81 16.80
CA SER A 220 4.28 -10.42 15.43
C SER A 220 5.31 -9.50 14.78
N LYS A 221 6.03 -8.73 15.59
CA LYS A 221 6.86 -7.60 15.15
C LYS A 221 8.32 -8.03 15.08
N ALA A 222 9.13 -7.73 16.09
CA ALA A 222 10.57 -8.05 16.08
C ALA A 222 10.90 -9.54 15.84
N TRP A 223 10.01 -10.45 16.25
CA TRP A 223 10.18 -11.89 16.06
C TRP A 223 9.74 -12.40 14.67
N GLY A 224 9.05 -11.59 13.84
CA GLY A 224 8.66 -11.99 12.49
C GLY A 224 7.49 -12.98 12.40
N LEU A 225 6.78 -13.25 13.49
CA LEU A 225 5.79 -14.34 13.57
C LEU A 225 4.35 -13.86 13.52
N ALA A 226 4.06 -12.80 12.75
CA ALA A 226 2.72 -12.20 12.66
C ALA A 226 1.64 -13.21 12.24
N GLY A 227 1.99 -14.14 11.34
CA GLY A 227 1.10 -15.18 10.83
C GLY A 227 0.72 -16.24 11.88
N LEU A 228 1.50 -16.42 12.95
CA LEU A 228 1.18 -17.38 14.01
C LEU A 228 0.02 -16.93 14.89
N ARG A 229 -0.30 -15.62 14.87
CA ARG A 229 -1.31 -15.00 15.73
C ARG A 229 -1.05 -15.27 17.21
N ILE A 230 0.17 -14.97 17.67
CA ILE A 230 0.56 -15.14 19.08
C ILE A 230 0.84 -13.77 19.72
N GLY A 231 0.22 -13.54 20.86
CA GLY A 231 0.54 -12.47 21.79
C GLY A 231 0.30 -12.93 23.22
N CYS A 232 0.55 -12.03 24.16
CA CYS A 232 0.19 -12.28 25.56
C CYS A 232 -0.18 -11.00 26.30
N GLY A 233 -1.02 -11.19 27.32
CA GLY A 233 -1.25 -10.23 28.38
C GLY A 233 -0.46 -10.64 29.62
N VAL A 234 0.20 -9.67 30.26
CA VAL A 234 0.94 -9.87 31.50
C VAL A 234 0.43 -8.87 32.53
N GLY A 235 0.01 -9.33 33.70
CA GLY A 235 -0.61 -8.46 34.70
C GLY A 235 -0.89 -9.16 36.02
N HIS A 236 -1.64 -8.52 36.91
CA HIS A 236 -2.00 -9.10 38.19
C HIS A 236 -2.79 -10.43 38.03
N PRO A 237 -2.55 -11.48 38.84
CA PRO A 237 -3.19 -12.80 38.64
C PRO A 237 -4.71 -12.76 38.60
N GLU A 238 -5.34 -11.94 39.45
CA GLU A 238 -6.80 -11.78 39.45
C GLU A 238 -7.32 -11.16 38.15
N LEU A 239 -6.60 -10.18 37.59
CA LEU A 239 -6.96 -9.61 36.28
C LEU A 239 -6.87 -10.68 35.19
N ILE A 240 -5.75 -11.41 35.15
CA ILE A 240 -5.53 -12.47 34.17
C ILE A 240 -6.62 -13.55 34.26
N ARG A 241 -7.04 -13.92 35.48
CA ARG A 241 -8.16 -14.85 35.69
C ARG A 241 -9.46 -14.34 35.06
N GLN A 242 -9.76 -13.05 35.17
CA GLN A 242 -10.94 -12.45 34.54
C GLN A 242 -10.82 -12.40 33.00
N LEU A 243 -9.63 -12.07 32.47
CA LEU A 243 -9.39 -12.07 31.03
C LEU A 243 -9.51 -13.47 30.41
N ARG A 244 -9.16 -14.54 31.14
CA ARG A 244 -9.40 -15.92 30.70
C ARG A 244 -10.90 -16.20 30.50
N ALA A 245 -11.77 -15.66 31.35
CA ALA A 245 -13.23 -15.82 31.25
C ALA A 245 -13.86 -14.98 30.11
N CYS A 246 -13.18 -13.97 29.60
CA CYS A 246 -13.70 -13.05 28.59
C CYS A 246 -13.42 -13.46 27.13
N GLY A 247 -12.79 -14.61 26.89
CA GLY A 247 -12.48 -15.07 25.53
C GLY A 247 -12.70 -16.56 25.31
N GLY A 248 -12.30 -17.04 24.13
CA GLY A 248 -12.48 -18.44 23.74
C GLY A 248 -11.60 -19.41 24.56
N PRO A 249 -12.01 -20.69 24.67
CA PRO A 249 -11.25 -21.71 25.42
C PRO A 249 -9.90 -22.05 24.78
N TYR A 250 -9.80 -21.92 23.45
CA TYR A 250 -8.61 -22.25 22.67
C TYR A 250 -8.36 -21.16 21.61
N PRO A 251 -7.85 -19.98 22.02
CA PRO A 251 -7.72 -18.84 21.11
C PRO A 251 -6.65 -19.02 20.03
N VAL A 252 -5.70 -19.94 20.25
CA VAL A 252 -4.49 -20.11 19.46
C VAL A 252 -4.32 -21.57 19.08
N SER A 253 -3.86 -21.83 17.85
CA SER A 253 -3.64 -23.19 17.34
C SER A 253 -2.43 -23.90 17.97
N GLY A 254 -2.47 -25.23 18.05
CA GLY A 254 -1.35 -26.06 18.52
C GLY A 254 -0.05 -25.81 17.74
N PRO A 255 -0.08 -25.81 16.39
CA PRO A 255 1.11 -25.49 15.59
C PRO A 255 1.70 -24.11 15.90
N SER A 256 0.86 -23.08 16.09
CA SER A 256 1.33 -21.74 16.45
C SER A 256 2.08 -21.73 17.80
N LEU A 257 1.58 -22.47 18.79
CA LEU A 257 2.21 -22.56 20.12
C LEU A 257 3.59 -23.22 20.05
N VAL A 258 3.70 -24.33 19.31
CA VAL A 258 4.97 -25.05 19.12
C VAL A 258 6.01 -24.15 18.45
N LEU A 259 5.63 -23.50 17.34
CA LEU A 259 6.54 -22.62 16.60
C LEU A 259 6.97 -21.41 17.44
N ALA A 260 6.04 -20.78 18.16
CA ALA A 260 6.38 -19.65 19.03
C ALA A 260 7.31 -20.08 20.19
N ALA A 261 7.06 -21.24 20.80
CA ALA A 261 7.92 -21.75 21.87
C ALA A 261 9.34 -22.05 21.38
N ALA A 262 9.49 -22.61 20.17
CA ALA A 262 10.79 -22.87 19.55
C ALA A 262 11.51 -21.57 19.19
N ALA A 263 10.81 -20.59 18.60
CA ALA A 263 11.39 -19.29 18.26
C ALA A 263 11.90 -18.55 19.50
N LEU A 264 11.16 -18.56 20.61
CA LEU A 264 11.60 -17.93 21.86
C LEU A 264 12.83 -18.61 22.50
N GLU A 265 13.14 -19.85 22.12
CA GLU A 265 14.26 -20.62 22.67
C GLU A 265 15.58 -20.37 21.93
N SER A 266 15.53 -20.14 20.61
CA SER A 266 16.73 -20.00 19.78
C SER A 266 16.84 -18.66 19.03
N GLY A 267 15.75 -17.90 18.92
CA GLY A 267 15.66 -16.73 18.04
C GLY A 267 16.25 -15.41 18.57
N GLU A 268 16.62 -15.35 19.85
CA GLU A 268 17.13 -14.13 20.52
C GLU A 268 18.21 -13.39 19.72
N ARG A 269 19.24 -14.11 19.25
CA ARG A 269 20.35 -13.52 18.51
C ARG A 269 19.91 -12.93 17.17
N ALA A 270 19.03 -13.63 16.45
CA ALA A 270 18.50 -13.18 15.17
C ALA A 270 17.63 -11.92 15.36
N VAL A 271 16.77 -11.91 16.38
CA VAL A 271 15.96 -10.76 16.75
C VAL A 271 16.83 -9.55 17.11
N ALA A 272 17.87 -9.74 17.92
CA ALA A 272 18.79 -8.65 18.29
C ALA A 272 19.51 -8.05 17.06
N ALA A 273 19.98 -8.89 16.14
CA ALA A 273 20.62 -8.44 14.90
C ALA A 273 19.64 -7.66 14.00
N PHE A 274 18.40 -8.17 13.87
CA PHE A 274 17.34 -7.48 13.14
C PHE A 274 17.01 -6.13 13.76
N VAL A 275 16.79 -6.07 15.08
CA VAL A 275 16.52 -4.82 15.81
C VAL A 275 17.64 -3.80 15.61
N SER A 276 18.92 -4.22 15.66
CA SER A 276 20.06 -3.33 15.40
C SER A 276 19.98 -2.72 13.99
N THR A 277 19.72 -3.56 12.98
CA THR A 277 19.56 -3.13 11.59
C THR A 277 18.43 -2.12 11.44
N ILE A 278 17.28 -2.39 12.06
CA ILE A 278 16.10 -1.52 12.01
C ILE A 278 16.39 -0.15 12.64
N ARG A 279 17.14 -0.08 13.73
CA ARG A 279 17.50 1.21 14.37
C ARG A 279 18.36 2.09 13.45
N GLU A 280 19.29 1.49 12.73
CA GLU A 280 20.12 2.18 11.74
C GLU A 280 19.29 2.64 10.53
N GLU A 281 18.47 1.74 9.96
CA GLU A 281 17.58 2.05 8.83
C GLU A 281 16.57 3.15 9.16
N ARG A 282 16.02 3.15 10.38
CA ARG A 282 15.08 4.18 10.85
C ARG A 282 15.69 5.57 10.77
N THR A 283 16.92 5.73 11.25
CA THR A 283 17.63 7.03 11.21
C THR A 283 17.89 7.48 9.77
N ARG A 284 18.28 6.53 8.89
CA ARG A 284 18.47 6.79 7.46
C ARG A 284 17.17 7.18 6.76
N LEU A 285 16.06 6.51 7.10
CA LEU A 285 14.75 6.76 6.51
C LEU A 285 14.14 8.08 7.00
N GLU A 286 14.29 8.43 8.28
CA GLU A 286 13.93 9.76 8.82
C GLU A 286 14.65 10.87 8.05
N THR A 287 15.98 10.74 7.87
CA THR A 287 16.78 11.71 7.11
C THR A 287 16.31 11.79 5.66
N LEU A 288 16.15 10.65 4.98
CA LEU A 288 15.70 10.59 3.59
C LEU A 288 14.32 11.22 3.40
N MET A 289 13.37 10.96 4.30
CA MET A 289 12.03 11.55 4.24
C MET A 289 12.09 13.07 4.40
N SER A 290 12.89 13.56 5.35
CA SER A 290 13.12 15.00 5.56
C SER A 290 13.73 15.67 4.33
N ASP A 291 14.77 15.07 3.74
CA ASP A 291 15.43 15.58 2.53
C ASP A 291 14.49 15.66 1.32
N LEU A 292 13.44 14.82 1.31
CA LEU A 292 12.38 14.81 0.28
C LEU A 292 11.19 15.71 0.61
N GLY A 293 11.32 16.57 1.63
CA GLY A 293 10.31 17.56 2.01
C GLY A 293 9.17 17.03 2.86
N ALA A 294 9.35 15.87 3.50
CA ALA A 294 8.42 15.38 4.52
C ALA A 294 8.75 15.94 5.90
N ASP A 295 7.80 15.83 6.82
CA ASP A 295 7.98 16.10 8.25
C ASP A 295 7.90 14.77 9.02
N PRO A 296 9.02 14.04 9.18
CA PRO A 296 9.06 12.78 9.91
C PRO A 296 9.10 12.97 11.43
N GLU A 297 8.35 12.14 12.15
CA GLU A 297 8.40 12.06 13.60
C GLU A 297 9.53 11.12 14.06
N PRO A 298 10.26 11.44 15.15
CA PRO A 298 11.21 10.52 15.75
C PRO A 298 10.53 9.21 16.14
N SER A 299 11.06 8.10 15.67
CA SER A 299 10.46 6.78 15.91
C SER A 299 11.30 5.92 16.84
N HIS A 300 10.63 5.13 17.68
CA HIS A 300 11.24 4.04 18.45
C HIS A 300 10.66 2.66 18.07
N ALA A 301 9.97 2.57 16.93
CA ALA A 301 9.39 1.33 16.39
C ALA A 301 10.22 0.81 15.19
N ASN A 302 9.64 -0.12 14.40
CA ASN A 302 10.22 -0.63 13.14
C ASN A 302 9.72 0.08 11.88
N PHE A 303 9.30 1.33 12.02
CA PHE A 303 8.77 2.14 10.94
C PHE A 303 9.08 3.61 11.19
N VAL A 304 8.99 4.43 10.15
CA VAL A 304 9.00 5.88 10.24
C VAL A 304 7.64 6.41 9.80
N PHE A 305 7.14 7.40 10.53
CA PHE A 305 5.89 8.08 10.24
C PHE A 305 6.19 9.55 9.93
N GLY A 306 5.57 10.08 8.89
CA GLY A 306 5.78 11.47 8.53
C GLY A 306 4.71 12.01 7.61
N ARG A 307 4.65 13.33 7.55
CA ARG A 307 3.69 14.06 6.70
C ARG A 307 4.34 14.48 5.39
N PHE A 308 3.69 14.17 4.27
CA PHE A 308 4.02 14.66 2.94
C PHE A 308 2.93 15.61 2.45
N LYS A 309 3.23 16.38 1.39
CA LYS A 309 2.25 17.23 0.68
C LYS A 309 1.07 16.42 0.13
N ASP A 310 1.35 15.28 -0.50
CA ASP A 310 0.33 14.32 -0.98
C ASP A 310 0.74 12.89 -0.59
N ALA A 311 0.27 12.44 0.58
CA ALA A 311 0.51 11.08 1.06
C ALA A 311 -0.07 9.98 0.15
N LEU A 312 -1.16 10.27 -0.57
CA LEU A 312 -1.72 9.32 -1.51
C LEU A 312 -0.81 9.17 -2.72
N TRP A 313 -0.22 10.27 -3.20
CA TRP A 313 0.79 10.20 -4.26
C TRP A 313 2.02 9.39 -3.83
N ILE A 314 2.50 9.58 -2.61
CA ILE A 314 3.62 8.77 -2.10
C ILE A 314 3.26 7.29 -2.08
N ARG A 315 2.10 6.93 -1.52
CA ARG A 315 1.62 5.53 -1.50
C ARG A 315 1.53 4.95 -2.92
N ASP A 316 0.91 5.69 -3.82
CA ASP A 316 0.60 5.28 -5.18
C ASP A 316 1.88 5.17 -6.04
N GLY A 317 2.78 6.15 -5.93
CA GLY A 317 4.09 6.19 -6.58
C GLY A 317 4.95 4.99 -6.22
N LEU A 318 5.10 4.74 -4.91
CA LEU A 318 5.83 3.57 -4.41
C LEU A 318 5.16 2.25 -4.85
N ALA A 319 3.83 2.17 -4.85
CA ALA A 319 3.11 0.99 -5.29
C ALA A 319 3.33 0.68 -6.79
N GLY A 320 3.43 1.72 -7.64
CA GLY A 320 3.79 1.53 -9.05
C GLY A 320 5.20 0.99 -9.27
N LEU A 321 6.10 1.20 -8.31
CA LEU A 321 7.42 0.58 -8.25
C LEU A 321 7.45 -0.71 -7.41
N GLY A 322 6.27 -1.25 -7.05
CA GLY A 322 6.07 -2.52 -6.37
C GLY A 322 6.23 -2.50 -4.85
N ILE A 323 6.22 -1.33 -4.22
CA ILE A 323 6.40 -1.16 -2.77
C ILE A 323 5.09 -0.71 -2.12
N ALA A 324 4.57 -1.47 -1.17
CA ALA A 324 3.42 -1.07 -0.38
C ALA A 324 3.85 -0.28 0.86
N VAL A 325 3.20 0.86 1.11
CA VAL A 325 3.33 1.64 2.34
C VAL A 325 1.96 2.02 2.88
N ARG A 326 1.89 2.46 4.14
CA ARG A 326 0.61 2.77 4.78
C ARG A 326 0.31 4.27 4.71
N ALA A 327 -0.75 4.65 4.00
CA ALA A 327 -1.39 5.96 4.13
C ALA A 327 -2.70 5.85 4.94
N PHE A 328 -3.28 6.99 5.34
CA PHE A 328 -4.46 7.04 6.22
C PHE A 328 -5.64 7.83 5.61
N PRO A 329 -6.15 7.44 4.42
CA PRO A 329 -7.28 8.14 3.81
C PRO A 329 -8.53 8.09 4.71
N GLY A 330 -9.30 9.18 4.72
CA GLY A 330 -10.54 9.27 5.50
C GLY A 330 -10.31 9.47 7.01
N ARG A 331 -9.08 9.75 7.45
CA ARG A 331 -8.76 10.11 8.83
C ARG A 331 -8.21 11.54 8.89
N PRO A 332 -9.05 12.54 9.20
CA PRO A 332 -8.62 13.94 9.19
C PRO A 332 -7.39 14.23 10.05
N SER A 333 -7.24 13.55 11.19
CA SER A 333 -6.06 13.71 12.05
C SER A 333 -4.76 13.14 11.44
N LEU A 334 -4.85 12.26 10.45
CA LEU A 334 -3.72 11.62 9.78
C LEU A 334 -3.64 11.99 8.30
N ASP A 335 -4.36 13.03 7.88
CA ASP A 335 -4.32 13.51 6.50
C ASP A 335 -2.90 13.93 6.14
N GLY A 336 -2.47 13.63 4.92
CA GLY A 336 -1.09 13.86 4.47
C GLY A 336 -0.02 12.99 5.15
N CYS A 337 -0.37 12.04 6.04
CA CYS A 337 0.62 11.18 6.69
C CYS A 337 0.81 9.83 5.99
N VAL A 338 2.07 9.36 5.99
CA VAL A 338 2.48 8.02 5.56
C VAL A 338 3.28 7.38 6.68
N ARG A 339 3.09 6.07 6.87
CA ARG A 339 3.94 5.22 7.70
C ARG A 339 4.65 4.20 6.79
N ILE A 340 5.97 4.13 6.90
CA ILE A 340 6.84 3.26 6.09
C ILE A 340 7.57 2.31 7.04
N THR A 341 7.30 1.02 6.94
CA THR A 341 8.07 -0.01 7.66
C THR A 341 9.51 -0.04 7.16
N CYS A 342 10.48 -0.15 8.07
CA CYS A 342 11.89 -0.36 7.74
C CYS A 342 12.06 -1.79 7.20
N PRO A 343 12.64 -2.00 6.01
CA PRO A 343 12.75 -3.32 5.39
C PRO A 343 13.59 -4.35 6.18
N GLY A 344 14.61 -3.89 6.90
CA GLY A 344 15.59 -4.76 7.56
C GLY A 344 16.50 -5.54 6.61
N ASP A 345 16.63 -5.05 5.37
CA ASP A 345 17.49 -5.60 4.31
C ASP A 345 18.01 -4.46 3.44
N GLU A 346 19.31 -4.43 3.21
CA GLU A 346 19.97 -3.32 2.52
C GLU A 346 19.60 -3.24 1.03
N ALA A 347 19.29 -4.37 0.36
CA ALA A 347 18.83 -4.33 -1.03
C ALA A 347 17.41 -3.74 -1.14
N ALA A 348 16.52 -4.15 -0.24
CA ALA A 348 15.18 -3.58 -0.12
C ALA A 348 15.22 -2.10 0.30
N PHE A 349 16.12 -1.70 1.20
CA PHE A 349 16.32 -0.30 1.60
C PHE A 349 16.79 0.57 0.43
N ARG A 350 17.75 0.11 -0.38
CA ARG A 350 18.15 0.82 -1.62
C ARG A 350 17.00 0.95 -2.61
N ARG A 351 16.19 -0.10 -2.78
CA ARG A 351 15.01 -0.05 -3.64
C ARG A 351 13.97 0.95 -3.15
N LEU A 352 13.70 0.98 -1.84
CA LEU A 352 12.84 1.99 -1.19
C LEU A 352 13.38 3.41 -1.42
N THR A 353 14.69 3.60 -1.24
CA THR A 353 15.36 4.89 -1.44
C THR A 353 15.20 5.39 -2.88
N HIS A 354 15.48 4.53 -3.87
CA HIS A 354 15.26 4.84 -5.28
C HIS A 354 13.80 5.20 -5.55
N ALA A 355 12.84 4.42 -5.04
CA ALA A 355 11.42 4.65 -5.26
C ALA A 355 10.92 5.96 -4.65
N LEU A 356 11.39 6.32 -3.45
CA LEU A 356 11.09 7.60 -2.81
C LEU A 356 11.65 8.77 -3.62
N HIS A 357 12.92 8.72 -4.04
CA HIS A 357 13.48 9.77 -4.88
C HIS A 357 12.76 9.85 -6.24
N ALA A 358 12.47 8.73 -6.89
CA ALA A 358 11.78 8.72 -8.17
C ALA A 358 10.35 9.28 -8.04
N THR A 359 9.66 9.03 -6.92
CA THR A 359 8.30 9.53 -6.67
C THR A 359 8.26 10.99 -6.25
N CYS A 360 9.24 11.45 -5.47
CA CYS A 360 9.25 12.81 -4.91
C CYS A 360 10.10 13.82 -5.70
N ALA A 361 11.09 13.35 -6.45
CA ALA A 361 12.09 14.20 -7.11
C ALA A 361 12.57 13.55 -8.42
N PRO A 362 11.70 13.43 -9.44
CA PRO A 362 12.11 12.94 -10.75
C PRO A 362 13.14 13.88 -11.39
N GLU A 363 14.08 13.31 -12.13
CA GLU A 363 15.09 14.07 -12.89
C GLU A 363 14.61 14.37 -14.32
N ALA A 364 13.59 13.65 -14.81
CA ALA A 364 13.02 13.81 -16.14
C ALA A 364 11.57 13.35 -16.20
N ILE A 365 10.87 13.73 -17.28
CA ILE A 365 9.52 13.24 -17.60
C ILE A 365 9.54 12.63 -19.00
N LEU A 366 9.12 11.37 -19.09
CA LEU A 366 9.03 10.61 -20.32
C LEU A 366 7.57 10.50 -20.74
N PHE A 367 7.33 10.51 -22.03
CA PHE A 367 6.00 10.39 -22.61
C PHE A 367 5.99 9.29 -23.66
N ASP A 368 5.00 8.40 -23.60
CA ASP A 368 4.50 7.86 -24.85
C ASP A 368 3.84 8.98 -25.68
N VAL A 369 3.74 8.76 -27.00
CA VAL A 369 3.20 9.77 -27.91
C VAL A 369 1.71 9.54 -28.14
N ASP A 370 1.32 8.30 -28.42
CA ASP A 370 -0.02 7.94 -28.88
C ASP A 370 -0.95 7.85 -27.69
N GLY A 371 -2.12 8.47 -27.77
CA GLY A 371 -3.06 8.45 -26.65
C GLY A 371 -2.56 9.19 -25.40
N VAL A 372 -1.34 9.73 -25.37
CA VAL A 372 -0.80 10.55 -24.28
C VAL A 372 -0.56 11.98 -24.73
N LEU A 373 0.39 12.22 -25.64
CA LEU A 373 0.67 13.56 -26.16
C LEU A 373 -0.29 13.94 -27.29
N VAL A 374 -0.63 12.97 -28.12
CA VAL A 374 -1.42 13.16 -29.33
C VAL A 374 -2.63 12.24 -29.34
N ASP A 375 -3.78 12.81 -29.71
CA ASP A 375 -4.97 12.04 -30.01
C ASP A 375 -4.90 11.57 -31.46
N VAL A 376 -4.71 10.26 -31.62
CA VAL A 376 -4.63 9.55 -32.90
C VAL A 376 -5.95 8.90 -33.31
N SER A 377 -7.00 9.07 -32.51
CA SER A 377 -8.27 8.36 -32.72
C SER A 377 -8.90 8.70 -34.07
N LEU A 378 -8.82 9.97 -34.49
CA LEU A 378 -9.36 10.44 -35.76
C LEU A 378 -8.50 10.00 -36.96
N SER A 379 -7.17 10.10 -36.86
CA SER A 379 -6.25 9.72 -37.93
C SER A 379 -6.32 8.21 -38.21
N TYR A 380 -6.27 7.38 -37.16
CA TYR A 380 -6.40 5.93 -37.33
C TYR A 380 -7.80 5.49 -37.74
N ARG A 381 -8.87 6.10 -37.22
CA ARG A 381 -10.22 5.78 -37.68
C ARG A 381 -10.40 6.11 -39.16
N ALA A 382 -9.89 7.26 -39.61
CA ALA A 382 -9.91 7.62 -41.01
C ALA A 382 -9.10 6.62 -41.85
N ALA A 383 -7.93 6.17 -41.37
CA ALA A 383 -7.09 5.22 -42.08
C ALA A 383 -7.74 3.83 -42.18
N ILE A 384 -8.41 3.35 -41.13
CA ILE A 384 -9.22 2.12 -41.16
C ILE A 384 -10.29 2.23 -42.23
N VAL A 385 -11.07 3.32 -42.21
CA VAL A 385 -12.17 3.54 -43.16
C VAL A 385 -11.66 3.62 -44.60
N GLU A 386 -10.58 4.36 -44.85
CA GLU A 386 -10.01 4.52 -46.19
C GLU A 386 -9.41 3.21 -46.71
N THR A 387 -8.72 2.46 -45.85
CA THR A 387 -8.17 1.15 -46.20
C THR A 387 -9.27 0.15 -46.51
N CYS A 388 -10.31 0.07 -45.68
CA CYS A 388 -11.46 -0.79 -45.95
C CYS A 388 -12.16 -0.41 -47.25
N ARG A 389 -12.38 0.90 -47.49
CA ARG A 389 -12.97 1.40 -48.73
C ARG A 389 -12.12 1.06 -49.96
N HIS A 390 -10.80 1.14 -49.84
CA HIS A 390 -9.88 0.73 -50.91
C HIS A 390 -10.10 -0.72 -51.35
N PHE A 391 -10.41 -1.62 -50.40
CA PHE A 391 -10.76 -3.01 -50.68
C PHE A 391 -12.26 -3.27 -50.86
N GLY A 392 -13.07 -2.22 -51.07
CA GLY A 392 -14.50 -2.32 -51.36
C GLY A 392 -15.40 -2.58 -50.15
N VAL A 393 -14.89 -2.37 -48.94
CA VAL A 393 -15.63 -2.52 -47.68
C VAL A 393 -15.99 -1.15 -47.14
N GLU A 394 -17.28 -0.81 -47.15
CA GLU A 394 -17.79 0.36 -46.43
C GLU A 394 -18.13 -0.04 -45.00
N LEU A 395 -17.57 0.70 -44.03
CA LEU A 395 -17.79 0.49 -42.61
C LEU A 395 -18.64 1.63 -42.05
N ASP A 396 -19.54 1.31 -41.14
CA ASP A 396 -20.23 2.33 -40.34
C ASP A 396 -19.47 2.67 -39.04
N ALA A 397 -19.96 3.70 -38.36
CA ALA A 397 -19.35 4.20 -37.14
C ALA A 397 -19.39 3.21 -35.97
N ASP A 398 -20.43 2.37 -35.91
CA ASP A 398 -20.72 1.48 -34.81
C ASP A 398 -19.92 0.17 -34.96
N GLU A 399 -19.69 -0.30 -36.18
CA GLU A 399 -18.84 -1.45 -36.49
C GLU A 399 -17.39 -1.23 -36.06
N ILE A 400 -16.83 -0.04 -36.30
CA ILE A 400 -15.47 0.30 -35.88
C ILE A 400 -15.39 0.35 -34.35
N ALA A 401 -16.39 0.97 -33.70
CA ALA A 401 -16.44 1.06 -32.24
C ALA A 401 -16.58 -0.34 -31.59
N ALA A 402 -17.46 -1.19 -32.12
CA ALA A 402 -17.67 -2.55 -31.65
C ALA A 402 -16.42 -3.44 -31.86
N ALA A 403 -15.72 -3.27 -32.97
CA ALA A 403 -14.50 -4.02 -33.25
C ALA A 403 -13.33 -3.57 -32.36
N LYS A 404 -13.22 -2.28 -32.03
CA LYS A 404 -12.26 -1.78 -31.03
C LYS A 404 -12.58 -2.30 -29.63
N ALA A 405 -13.86 -2.34 -29.25
CA ALA A 405 -14.31 -2.83 -27.94
C ALA A 405 -14.10 -4.35 -27.73
N GLN A 406 -14.02 -5.15 -28.81
CA GLN A 406 -13.75 -6.59 -28.73
C GLN A 406 -12.30 -6.94 -28.30
N GLY A 407 -11.38 -5.96 -28.34
CA GLY A 407 -9.98 -6.14 -27.99
C GLY A 407 -9.23 -7.11 -28.91
N ASN A 408 -7.99 -7.45 -28.55
CA ASN A 408 -7.17 -8.46 -29.22
C ASN A 408 -6.63 -8.07 -30.62
N ALA A 409 -6.56 -6.78 -30.95
CA ALA A 409 -5.85 -6.25 -32.12
C ALA A 409 -4.73 -5.33 -31.64
N ASN A 410 -3.50 -5.85 -31.57
CA ASN A 410 -2.35 -5.15 -30.99
C ASN A 410 -1.84 -3.98 -31.84
N ASN A 411 -2.45 -3.72 -33.00
CA ASN A 411 -2.30 -2.52 -33.83
C ASN A 411 -3.53 -2.37 -34.76
N ASP A 412 -3.80 -1.16 -35.24
CA ASP A 412 -4.95 -0.87 -36.11
C ASP A 412 -4.88 -1.62 -37.46
N TRP A 413 -3.72 -2.14 -37.87
CA TRP A 413 -3.59 -2.99 -39.07
C TRP A 413 -4.31 -4.34 -38.92
N VAL A 414 -4.13 -5.02 -37.78
CA VAL A 414 -4.80 -6.30 -37.50
C VAL A 414 -6.30 -6.09 -37.38
N LEU A 415 -6.74 -4.98 -36.78
CA LEU A 415 -8.15 -4.62 -36.72
C LEU A 415 -8.73 -4.41 -38.13
N THR A 416 -8.04 -3.62 -38.96
CA THR A 416 -8.44 -3.34 -40.35
C THR A 416 -8.52 -4.63 -41.17
N HIS A 417 -7.52 -5.50 -41.08
CA HIS A 417 -7.51 -6.78 -41.78
C HIS A 417 -8.68 -7.68 -41.38
N ARG A 418 -8.98 -7.78 -40.07
CA ARG A 418 -10.15 -8.53 -39.57
C ARG A 418 -11.48 -7.95 -40.02
N LEU A 419 -11.59 -6.63 -40.08
CA LEU A 419 -12.80 -5.95 -40.57
C LEU A 419 -13.00 -6.29 -42.05
N ILE A 420 -11.97 -6.15 -42.89
CA ILE A 420 -12.03 -6.53 -44.30
C ILE A 420 -12.44 -8.02 -44.45
N ASP A 421 -11.83 -8.89 -43.64
CA ASP A 421 -12.10 -10.32 -43.67
C ASP A 421 -13.55 -10.67 -43.28
N ARG A 422 -14.10 -9.99 -42.28
CA ARG A 422 -15.48 -10.18 -41.80
C ARG A 422 -16.52 -9.82 -42.85
N HIS A 423 -16.21 -8.88 -43.75
CA HIS A 423 -17.06 -8.53 -44.89
C HIS A 423 -16.87 -9.46 -46.10
N GLY A 424 -16.16 -10.58 -45.92
CA GLY A 424 -16.00 -11.62 -46.95
C GLY A 424 -14.91 -11.32 -47.99
N VAL A 425 -14.11 -10.27 -47.78
CA VAL A 425 -13.01 -9.90 -48.67
C VAL A 425 -11.70 -10.46 -48.11
N LYS A 426 -11.09 -11.42 -48.80
CA LYS A 426 -9.83 -12.07 -48.37
C LYS A 426 -8.63 -11.34 -48.99
N ILE A 427 -8.00 -10.47 -48.22
CA ILE A 427 -6.78 -9.75 -48.63
C ILE A 427 -5.60 -10.24 -47.79
N ASP A 428 -4.40 -10.24 -48.38
CA ASP A 428 -3.16 -10.51 -47.65
C ASP A 428 -2.88 -9.42 -46.60
N PHE A 429 -2.39 -9.82 -45.42
CA PHE A 429 -2.15 -8.89 -44.32
C PHE A 429 -1.12 -7.80 -44.67
N GLU A 430 -0.05 -8.15 -45.40
CA GLU A 430 0.97 -7.17 -45.79
C GLU A 430 0.41 -6.15 -46.77
N LEU A 431 -0.51 -6.54 -47.65
CA LEU A 431 -1.16 -5.60 -48.57
C LEU A 431 -2.12 -4.64 -47.85
N VAL A 432 -2.86 -5.14 -46.85
CA VAL A 432 -3.68 -4.27 -45.99
C VAL A 432 -2.80 -3.28 -45.23
N LYS A 433 -1.70 -3.76 -44.65
CA LYS A 433 -0.74 -2.91 -43.94
C LYS A 433 -0.15 -1.83 -44.86
N GLN A 434 0.34 -2.19 -46.05
CA GLN A 434 0.89 -1.23 -47.01
C GLN A 434 -0.13 -0.18 -47.44
N THR A 435 -1.38 -0.60 -47.67
CA THR A 435 -2.47 0.31 -48.07
C THR A 435 -2.84 1.27 -46.93
N PHE A 436 -2.91 0.75 -45.70
CA PHE A 436 -3.12 1.55 -44.51
C PHE A 436 -2.00 2.58 -44.33
N GLU A 437 -0.75 2.14 -44.44
CA GLU A 437 0.41 3.03 -44.38
C GLU A 437 0.34 4.08 -45.48
N ALA A 438 0.02 3.73 -46.72
CA ALA A 438 -0.12 4.71 -47.80
C ALA A 438 -1.22 5.76 -47.53
N ALA A 439 -2.40 5.35 -47.07
CA ALA A 439 -3.48 6.26 -46.71
C ALA A 439 -3.11 7.15 -45.52
N TYR A 440 -2.49 6.57 -44.50
CA TYR A 440 -2.04 7.30 -43.33
C TYR A 440 -0.94 8.32 -43.67
N GLN A 441 0.06 7.93 -44.48
CA GLN A 441 1.22 8.75 -44.83
C GLN A 441 0.92 9.82 -45.89
N GLY A 442 0.02 9.52 -46.82
CA GLY A 442 -0.20 10.29 -48.05
C GLY A 442 0.78 9.88 -49.16
N ASP A 443 0.47 10.27 -50.40
CA ASP A 443 1.16 9.83 -51.61
C ASP A 443 1.81 10.99 -52.41
N GLY A 444 1.96 12.16 -51.77
CA GLY A 444 2.54 13.38 -52.36
C GLY A 444 1.52 14.29 -53.03
N ASP A 445 0.43 13.74 -53.55
CA ASP A 445 -0.72 14.50 -54.10
C ASP A 445 -1.84 14.68 -53.06
N ARG A 446 -1.98 13.72 -52.14
CA ARG A 446 -2.92 13.81 -51.01
C ARG A 446 -2.16 13.95 -49.68
N PRO A 447 -2.58 14.87 -48.80
CA PRO A 447 -2.02 14.92 -47.46
C PRO A 447 -2.41 13.63 -46.72
N GLY A 448 -1.46 13.05 -45.99
CA GLY A 448 -1.72 11.88 -45.16
C GLY A 448 -2.71 12.17 -44.04
N LEU A 449 -3.45 11.15 -43.61
CA LEU A 449 -4.47 11.28 -42.56
C LEU A 449 -3.90 11.65 -41.18
N TRP A 450 -2.58 11.58 -40.98
CA TRP A 450 -1.90 12.10 -39.78
C TRP A 450 -2.17 13.60 -39.53
N ILE A 451 -2.61 14.37 -40.53
CA ILE A 451 -3.02 15.78 -40.33
C ILE A 451 -4.21 15.96 -39.38
N HIS A 452 -4.98 14.90 -39.11
CA HIS A 452 -6.13 14.91 -38.20
C HIS A 452 -5.76 14.65 -36.74
N GLU A 453 -4.47 14.46 -36.47
CA GLU A 453 -3.95 14.36 -35.11
C GLU A 453 -4.08 15.69 -34.37
N THR A 454 -4.36 15.63 -33.07
CA THR A 454 -4.45 16.82 -32.23
C THR A 454 -3.66 16.64 -30.95
N LEU A 455 -3.07 17.74 -30.43
CA LEU A 455 -2.38 17.69 -29.15
C LEU A 455 -3.37 17.50 -28.01
N ARG A 456 -3.16 16.46 -27.19
CA ARG A 456 -3.84 16.28 -25.91
C ARG A 456 -3.22 17.14 -24.81
N LEU A 457 -1.92 17.39 -24.90
CA LEU A 457 -1.19 18.25 -23.98
C LEU A 457 -0.77 19.52 -24.71
N PRO A 458 -1.33 20.70 -24.36
CA PRO A 458 -1.02 21.93 -25.04
C PRO A 458 0.49 22.23 -25.03
N ARG A 459 1.01 22.75 -26.14
CA ARG A 459 2.43 23.13 -26.27
C ARG A 459 2.91 24.04 -25.13
N ALA A 460 2.08 24.97 -24.67
CA ALA A 460 2.41 25.85 -23.55
C ALA A 460 2.62 25.07 -22.24
N THR A 461 1.86 24.00 -22.01
CA THR A 461 2.05 23.11 -20.86
C THR A 461 3.33 22.31 -21.00
N LEU A 462 3.59 21.75 -22.19
CA LEU A 462 4.86 21.07 -22.49
C LEU A 462 6.08 21.98 -22.30
N GLN A 463 6.00 23.25 -22.69
CA GLN A 463 7.07 24.22 -22.46
C GLN A 463 7.33 24.41 -20.96
N ARG A 464 6.27 24.62 -20.15
CA ARG A 464 6.43 24.74 -18.68
C ARG A 464 7.07 23.50 -18.05
N LEU A 465 6.76 22.32 -18.57
CA LEU A 465 7.40 21.09 -18.14
C LEU A 465 8.87 21.05 -18.56
N ALA A 466 9.18 21.40 -19.81
CA ALA A 466 10.55 21.44 -20.34
C ALA A 466 11.44 22.46 -19.61
N ASP A 467 10.86 23.56 -19.14
CA ASP A 467 11.56 24.58 -18.34
C ASP A 467 11.97 24.04 -16.95
N ARG A 468 11.29 23.00 -16.46
CA ARG A 468 11.52 22.38 -15.14
C ARG A 468 12.28 21.06 -15.22
N TYR A 469 12.04 20.28 -16.26
CA TYR A 469 12.55 18.91 -16.41
C TYR A 469 12.95 18.63 -17.86
N PRO A 470 14.08 17.95 -18.09
CA PRO A 470 14.34 17.28 -19.36
C PRO A 470 13.17 16.37 -19.74
N LEU A 471 12.69 16.50 -20.98
CA LEU A 471 11.62 15.68 -21.51
C LEU A 471 12.17 14.69 -22.54
N ALA A 472 11.58 13.49 -22.59
CA ALA A 472 11.87 12.52 -23.64
C ALA A 472 10.61 11.82 -24.16
N LEU A 473 10.68 11.39 -25.42
CA LEU A 473 9.65 10.58 -26.05
C LEU A 473 10.09 9.13 -26.13
N VAL A 474 9.21 8.21 -25.74
CA VAL A 474 9.44 6.76 -25.81
C VAL A 474 8.22 6.11 -26.47
N THR A 475 8.32 5.91 -27.78
CA THR A 475 7.16 5.57 -28.63
C THR A 475 7.42 4.32 -29.47
N GLY A 476 6.33 3.61 -29.78
CA GLY A 476 6.33 2.55 -30.79
C GLY A 476 6.22 3.06 -32.23
N ARG A 477 6.15 4.39 -32.44
CA ARG A 477 6.13 4.99 -33.79
C ARG A 477 7.47 4.80 -34.52
N PRO A 478 7.45 4.65 -35.86
CA PRO A 478 8.62 4.85 -36.68
C PRO A 478 9.18 6.28 -36.53
N ARG A 479 10.50 6.43 -36.64
CA ARG A 479 11.16 7.74 -36.50
C ARG A 479 10.63 8.78 -37.48
N ALA A 480 10.41 8.38 -38.74
CA ALA A 480 9.90 9.27 -39.77
C ALA A 480 8.53 9.87 -39.40
N ASP A 481 7.68 9.10 -38.72
CA ASP A 481 6.34 9.54 -38.31
C ASP A 481 6.42 10.48 -37.11
N LEU A 482 7.28 10.16 -36.15
CA LEU A 482 7.54 11.03 -35.03
C LEU A 482 8.09 12.38 -35.49
N GLU A 483 9.05 12.38 -36.41
CA GLU A 483 9.67 13.61 -36.92
C GLU A 483 8.65 14.56 -37.58
N ARG A 484 7.71 14.03 -38.37
CA ARG A 484 6.64 14.85 -38.95
C ARG A 484 5.70 15.43 -37.89
N LEU A 485 5.33 14.65 -36.88
CA LEU A 485 4.50 15.11 -35.77
C LEU A 485 5.21 16.22 -34.99
N LEU A 486 6.50 16.05 -34.73
CA LEU A 486 7.31 17.06 -34.05
C LEU A 486 7.40 18.37 -34.86
N ASP A 487 7.45 18.30 -36.19
CA ASP A 487 7.41 19.48 -37.06
C ASP A 487 6.02 20.13 -37.08
N LEU A 488 4.95 19.33 -37.23
CA LEU A 488 3.57 19.82 -37.28
C LEU A 488 3.21 20.65 -36.04
N PHE A 489 3.68 20.23 -34.87
CA PHE A 489 3.37 20.86 -33.59
C PHE A 489 4.53 21.65 -32.97
N ASP A 490 5.63 21.85 -33.71
CA ASP A 490 6.83 22.56 -33.27
C ASP A 490 7.43 21.98 -31.96
N LEU A 491 7.35 20.68 -31.74
CA LEU A 491 7.74 20.04 -30.47
C LEU A 491 9.22 19.69 -30.36
N ARG A 492 10.00 19.72 -31.46
CA ARG A 492 11.43 19.35 -31.46
C ARG A 492 12.26 20.06 -30.36
N PRO A 493 12.10 21.37 -30.11
CA PRO A 493 12.90 22.05 -29.09
C PRO A 493 12.63 21.56 -27.65
N LEU A 494 11.47 20.93 -27.42
CA LEU A 494 11.05 20.49 -26.08
C LEU A 494 11.54 19.08 -25.74
N PHE A 495 11.82 18.26 -26.76
CA PHE A 495 12.17 16.85 -26.61
C PHE A 495 13.57 16.58 -27.20
N PRO A 496 14.65 16.88 -26.46
CA PRO A 496 16.01 16.64 -26.91
C PRO A 496 16.33 15.15 -27.11
N VAL A 497 15.53 14.26 -26.49
CA VAL A 497 15.69 12.81 -26.60
C VAL A 497 14.38 12.18 -27.09
N THR A 498 14.50 11.38 -28.14
CA THR A 498 13.42 10.55 -28.66
C THR A 498 13.93 9.12 -28.82
N VAL A 499 13.13 8.13 -28.42
CA VAL A 499 13.36 6.71 -28.61
C VAL A 499 12.18 6.15 -29.41
N CYS A 500 12.46 5.74 -30.64
CA CYS A 500 11.47 5.18 -31.58
C CYS A 500 11.60 3.65 -31.65
N MET A 501 10.71 2.99 -32.37
CA MET A 501 10.72 1.53 -32.51
C MET A 501 12.02 0.95 -33.11
N GLU A 502 12.78 1.75 -33.86
CA GLU A 502 14.05 1.35 -34.45
C GLU A 502 15.23 1.41 -33.46
N ASP A 503 15.06 2.09 -32.32
CA ASP A 503 16.13 2.32 -31.35
C ASP A 503 16.30 1.17 -30.33
N ALA A 504 15.23 0.42 -30.05
CA ALA A 504 15.19 -0.63 -29.03
C ALA A 504 14.04 -1.61 -29.27
N SER A 505 13.96 -2.68 -28.48
CA SER A 505 12.79 -3.56 -28.44
C SER A 505 11.51 -2.79 -28.06
N LEU A 506 10.37 -3.27 -28.55
CA LEU A 506 9.08 -2.64 -28.23
C LEU A 506 8.68 -2.89 -26.77
N LYS A 507 7.95 -1.92 -26.20
CA LYS A 507 7.24 -2.07 -24.92
C LYS A 507 6.33 -3.32 -25.00
N PRO A 508 6.25 -4.16 -23.96
CA PRO A 508 6.55 -3.90 -22.54
C PRO A 508 8.02 -4.10 -22.12
N ASP A 509 8.95 -4.37 -23.04
CA ASP A 509 10.37 -4.42 -22.71
C ASP A 509 10.83 -3.07 -22.12
N PRO A 510 11.58 -3.05 -20.99
CA PRO A 510 12.10 -1.81 -20.41
C PRO A 510 13.25 -1.17 -21.20
N ALA A 511 13.86 -1.86 -22.18
CA ALA A 511 14.98 -1.35 -22.98
C ALA A 511 14.77 0.07 -23.57
N PRO A 512 13.63 0.39 -24.23
CA PRO A 512 13.39 1.73 -24.76
C PRO A 512 13.36 2.81 -23.67
N VAL A 513 12.78 2.51 -22.50
CA VAL A 513 12.76 3.44 -21.36
C VAL A 513 14.16 3.65 -20.80
N ARG A 514 14.92 2.56 -20.60
CA ARG A 514 16.31 2.62 -20.13
C ARG A 514 17.23 3.38 -21.11
N LEU A 515 17.00 3.23 -22.41
CA LEU A 515 17.72 3.97 -23.43
C LEU A 515 17.42 5.47 -23.36
N ALA A 516 16.16 5.85 -23.12
CA ALA A 516 15.80 7.26 -22.92
C ALA A 516 16.49 7.86 -21.68
N LEU A 517 16.48 7.15 -20.55
CA LEU A 517 17.19 7.55 -19.33
C LEU A 517 18.70 7.72 -19.59
N ALA A 518 19.31 6.75 -20.28
CA ALA A 518 20.74 6.79 -20.62
C ALA A 518 21.09 7.97 -21.54
N ARG A 519 20.26 8.25 -22.56
CA ARG A 519 20.44 9.41 -23.47
C ARG A 519 20.27 10.75 -22.74
N LEU A 520 19.40 10.81 -21.75
CA LEU A 520 19.21 11.98 -20.89
C LEU A 520 20.29 12.13 -19.79
N GLY A 521 21.02 11.05 -19.47
CA GLY A 521 22.00 11.04 -18.37
C GLY A 521 21.36 11.04 -16.98
N VAL A 522 20.16 10.48 -16.84
CA VAL A 522 19.39 10.47 -15.60
C VAL A 522 19.08 9.03 -15.15
N THR A 523 18.66 8.87 -13.89
CA THR A 523 18.34 7.57 -13.30
C THR A 523 16.91 7.47 -12.78
N ARG A 524 16.26 8.61 -12.54
CA ARG A 524 14.94 8.70 -11.95
C ARG A 524 14.03 9.54 -12.81
N ALA A 525 12.85 9.02 -13.13
CA ALA A 525 11.90 9.76 -13.94
C ALA A 525 10.47 9.30 -13.67
N TRP A 526 9.53 10.05 -14.24
CA TRP A 526 8.14 9.61 -14.43
C TRP A 526 7.90 9.30 -15.90
N MET A 527 7.07 8.32 -16.20
CA MET A 527 6.67 8.02 -17.57
C MET A 527 5.14 8.00 -17.68
N LEU A 528 4.62 8.81 -18.61
CA LEU A 528 3.21 8.84 -18.96
C LEU A 528 2.94 7.86 -20.10
N GLY A 529 1.93 7.02 -19.94
CA GLY A 529 1.50 6.01 -20.91
C GLY A 529 0.00 5.76 -20.83
N ASP A 530 -0.64 5.45 -21.95
CA ASP A 530 -2.06 5.10 -22.01
C ASP A 530 -2.30 3.60 -22.17
N THR A 531 -1.23 2.80 -22.36
CA THR A 531 -1.33 1.34 -22.49
C THR A 531 -0.75 0.59 -21.29
N PRO A 532 -1.22 -0.64 -21.02
CA PRO A 532 -0.58 -1.55 -20.06
C PRO A 532 0.91 -1.84 -20.34
N ASP A 533 1.33 -1.80 -21.60
CA ASP A 533 2.73 -2.07 -21.97
C ASP A 533 3.65 -0.92 -21.55
N ASP A 534 3.17 0.33 -21.60
CA ASP A 534 3.89 1.49 -21.05
C ASP A 534 4.14 1.34 -19.56
N GLN A 535 3.09 0.98 -18.81
CA GLN A 535 3.18 0.85 -17.36
C GLN A 535 4.18 -0.24 -16.96
N ARG A 536 4.15 -1.38 -17.67
CA ARG A 536 5.10 -2.49 -17.46
C ARG A 536 6.54 -2.11 -17.83
N ALA A 537 6.74 -1.43 -18.95
CA ALA A 537 8.06 -0.98 -19.38
C ALA A 537 8.67 0.02 -18.40
N ALA A 538 7.89 1.04 -18.00
CA ALA A 538 8.29 2.05 -17.03
C ALA A 538 8.65 1.43 -15.68
N ARG A 539 7.75 0.61 -15.11
CA ARG A 539 7.97 -0.10 -13.84
C ARG A 539 9.23 -0.96 -13.88
N SER A 540 9.42 -1.73 -14.94
CA SER A 540 10.58 -2.62 -15.10
C SER A 540 11.89 -1.86 -15.33
N ALA A 541 11.81 -0.60 -15.74
CA ALA A 541 12.93 0.33 -15.83
C ALA A 541 13.20 1.09 -14.52
N GLY A 542 12.38 0.92 -13.48
CA GLY A 542 12.49 1.66 -12.23
C GLY A 542 12.00 3.11 -12.32
N VAL A 543 11.18 3.41 -13.32
CA VAL A 543 10.56 4.73 -13.58
C VAL A 543 9.13 4.71 -13.06
N VAL A 544 8.68 5.80 -12.44
CA VAL A 544 7.31 5.86 -11.88
C VAL A 544 6.30 5.84 -13.03
N PRO A 545 5.46 4.80 -13.13
CA PRO A 545 4.48 4.66 -14.20
C PRO A 545 3.23 5.51 -13.91
N ILE A 546 2.89 6.44 -14.79
CA ILE A 546 1.67 7.25 -14.71
C ILE A 546 0.77 6.87 -15.88
N GLY A 547 -0.40 6.34 -15.56
CA GLY A 547 -1.42 6.04 -16.56
C GLY A 547 -2.14 7.30 -17.00
N VAL A 548 -2.50 7.37 -18.28
CA VAL A 548 -3.37 8.41 -18.82
C VAL A 548 -4.52 7.73 -19.54
N LEU A 549 -5.77 8.10 -19.24
CA LEU A 549 -6.91 7.60 -20.00
C LEU A 549 -6.88 8.19 -21.41
N ALA A 550 -6.94 7.32 -22.42
CA ALA A 550 -7.19 7.73 -23.80
C ALA A 550 -8.59 8.37 -23.91
N PRO A 551 -8.84 9.28 -24.87
CA PRO A 551 -10.09 10.05 -24.97
C PRO A 551 -11.38 9.22 -25.02
N SER A 552 -11.32 8.00 -25.57
CA SER A 552 -12.45 7.07 -25.66
C SER A 552 -12.53 6.05 -24.53
N GLU A 553 -11.55 6.04 -23.62
CA GLU A 553 -11.39 5.01 -22.60
C GLU A 553 -11.87 5.51 -21.23
N VAL A 554 -12.69 4.70 -20.57
CA VAL A 554 -13.19 5.00 -19.22
C VAL A 554 -12.67 4.03 -18.16
N HIS A 555 -12.05 2.92 -18.58
CA HIS A 555 -11.58 1.87 -17.68
C HIS A 555 -10.13 2.12 -17.26
N ARG A 556 -9.91 2.28 -15.95
CA ARG A 556 -8.60 2.55 -15.35
C ARG A 556 -7.91 1.27 -14.90
N GLU A 557 -8.69 0.21 -14.69
CA GLU A 557 -8.28 -1.07 -14.13
C GLU A 557 -7.14 -1.75 -14.93
N PRO A 558 -7.13 -1.75 -16.28
CA PRO A 558 -6.03 -2.35 -17.04
C PRO A 558 -4.67 -1.70 -16.74
N LEU A 559 -4.63 -0.36 -16.62
CA LEU A 559 -3.42 0.40 -16.32
C LEU A 559 -2.94 0.17 -14.89
N ILE A 560 -3.88 0.18 -13.93
CA ILE A 560 -3.58 -0.09 -12.52
C ILE A 560 -3.00 -1.51 -12.36
N ARG A 561 -3.65 -2.53 -12.96
CA ARG A 561 -3.14 -3.91 -12.94
C ARG A 561 -1.78 -4.06 -13.61
N ALA A 562 -1.47 -3.21 -14.58
CA ALA A 562 -0.18 -3.20 -15.27
C ALA A 562 0.93 -2.48 -14.50
N GLY A 563 0.59 -1.78 -13.42
CA GLY A 563 1.59 -1.13 -12.56
C GLY A 563 1.41 0.38 -12.42
N ALA A 564 0.41 1.02 -13.04
CA ALA A 564 0.26 2.48 -12.94
C ALA A 564 0.16 2.92 -11.47
N SER A 565 0.99 3.89 -11.09
CA SER A 565 0.93 4.55 -9.79
C SER A 565 -0.38 5.32 -9.66
N ARG A 566 -0.67 6.15 -10.66
CA ARG A 566 -1.90 6.95 -10.74
C ARG A 566 -2.36 6.96 -12.17
N VAL A 567 -3.68 6.91 -12.38
CA VAL A 567 -4.29 7.04 -13.71
C VAL A 567 -4.98 8.39 -13.79
N LEU A 568 -4.49 9.25 -14.66
CA LEU A 568 -5.00 10.59 -14.93
C LEU A 568 -6.11 10.54 -15.99
N VAL A 569 -7.15 11.35 -15.80
CA VAL A 569 -8.20 11.54 -16.81
C VAL A 569 -7.68 12.35 -18.00
N SER A 570 -6.82 13.33 -17.73
CA SER A 570 -6.14 14.15 -18.72
C SER A 570 -4.65 14.28 -18.35
N PRO A 571 -3.74 14.23 -19.33
CA PRO A 571 -2.31 14.45 -19.07
C PRO A 571 -2.00 15.85 -18.51
N GLU A 572 -2.90 16.84 -18.68
CA GLU A 572 -2.76 18.16 -18.04
C GLU A 572 -2.78 18.09 -16.51
N SER A 573 -3.43 17.07 -15.94
CA SER A 573 -3.47 16.87 -14.48
C SER A 573 -2.11 16.49 -13.87
N LEU A 574 -1.09 16.22 -14.71
CA LEU A 574 0.28 15.94 -14.27
C LEU A 574 0.87 17.09 -13.45
N GLU A 575 0.58 18.35 -13.80
CA GLU A 575 1.15 19.52 -13.12
C GLU A 575 0.79 19.56 -11.62
N ALA A 576 -0.38 19.01 -11.24
CA ALA A 576 -0.82 18.93 -9.85
C ALA A 576 -0.04 17.89 -9.02
N LEU A 577 0.59 16.90 -9.67
CA LEU A 577 1.41 15.90 -9.02
C LEU A 577 2.84 16.35 -8.81
N LEU A 578 3.33 17.29 -9.64
CA LEU A 578 4.72 17.72 -9.59
C LEU A 578 5.04 18.36 -8.23
N PRO A 579 6.25 18.09 -7.69
CA PRO A 579 6.71 18.64 -6.42
C PRO A 579 6.54 20.15 -6.32
#